data_AF-A0A938SXA1-F1
#
_entry.id   AF-A0A938SXA1-F1
#
_cell.length_a   1.000
_cell.length_b   1.000
_cell.length_c   1.000
_cell.angle_alpha   90.00
_cell.angle_beta   90.00
_cell.angle_gamma   90.00
#
_symmetry.space_group_name_H-M   'P 1'
#
loop_
_entity.id
_entity.type
_entity.pdbx_description
1 polymer ?
#
loop_
_entity_poly.entity_id
_entity_poly.type
_entity_poly.pdbx_seq_one_letter_code
_entity_poly.pdbx_strand_id
1 'polypeptide(L)'
;MRLVIDYGRCALSVDGDTVPAPSAIGVVAIEACEFFAAGSIGNDQEYFAFSHTTLINRRGFVYNYVKFRVDADGTVTARAMYLEPDDYEVTMDEEFSTRIDDGKGAGAAAFFIPR
;
A
#
# COMPACT_ATOMS: atom_id res chain seq x y z
N MET A 1 5.18 13.87 4.35
CA MET A 1 5.96 12.62 4.39
C MET A 1 5.75 11.88 3.08
N ARG A 2 6.68 11.03 2.64
CA ARG A 2 6.52 10.19 1.45
C ARG A 2 6.84 8.73 1.78
N LEU A 3 6.11 7.82 1.16
CA LEU A 3 6.43 6.40 1.08
C LEU A 3 6.99 6.10 -0.33
N VAL A 4 8.11 5.38 -0.39
CA VAL A 4 8.57 4.67 -1.58
C VAL A 4 8.44 3.18 -1.32
N ILE A 5 7.84 2.43 -2.25
CA ILE A 5 7.69 0.98 -2.16
C ILE A 5 8.21 0.31 -3.44
N ASP A 6 9.10 -0.67 -3.28
CA ASP A 6 9.54 -1.54 -4.36
C ASP A 6 8.64 -2.79 -4.41
N TYR A 7 7.64 -2.76 -5.29
CA TYR A 7 6.66 -3.86 -5.42
C TYR A 7 7.32 -5.17 -5.84
N GLY A 8 8.42 -5.12 -6.60
CA GLY A 8 9.12 -6.33 -7.05
C GLY A 8 9.76 -7.11 -5.90
N ARG A 9 9.89 -6.49 -4.72
CA ARG A 9 10.40 -7.09 -3.48
C ARG A 9 9.29 -7.39 -2.46
N CYS A 10 8.03 -7.19 -2.83
CA CYS A 10 6.87 -7.51 -1.99
C CYS A 10 6.37 -8.93 -2.27
N ALA A 11 5.72 -9.55 -1.28
CA ALA A 11 4.86 -10.69 -1.52
C ALA A 11 3.51 -10.18 -2.04
N LEU A 12 3.11 -10.59 -3.24
CA LEU A 12 1.82 -10.24 -3.84
C LEU A 12 0.84 -11.39 -3.63
N SER A 13 -0.31 -11.10 -3.04
CA SER A 13 -1.45 -12.00 -2.93
C SER A 13 -2.56 -11.59 -3.89
N VAL A 14 -3.00 -12.54 -4.70
CA VAL A 14 -4.15 -12.42 -5.62
C VAL A 14 -5.04 -13.63 -5.38
N ASP A 15 -6.31 -13.40 -5.04
CA ASP A 15 -7.30 -14.45 -4.73
C ASP A 15 -6.83 -15.50 -3.70
N GLY A 16 -5.95 -15.10 -2.77
CA GLY A 16 -5.40 -15.96 -1.72
C GLY A 16 -4.11 -16.70 -2.11
N ASP A 17 -3.69 -16.65 -3.37
CA ASP A 17 -2.43 -17.23 -3.84
C ASP A 17 -1.29 -16.21 -3.82
N THR A 18 -0.08 -16.65 -3.46
CA THR A 18 1.12 -15.82 -3.59
C THR A 18 1.69 -15.95 -5.00
N VAL A 19 1.79 -14.84 -5.70
CA VAL A 19 2.30 -14.77 -7.08
C VAL A 19 3.49 -13.81 -7.19
N PRO A 20 4.30 -13.90 -8.27
CA PRO A 20 5.35 -12.93 -8.50
C PRO A 20 4.79 -11.51 -8.63
N ALA A 21 5.31 -10.59 -7.82
CA ALA A 21 4.97 -9.18 -7.90
C ALA A 21 5.61 -8.51 -9.13
N PRO A 22 4.98 -7.48 -9.72
CA PRO A 22 5.56 -6.73 -10.82
C PRO A 22 6.81 -5.97 -10.37
N SER A 23 7.82 -5.88 -11.24
CA SER A 23 8.98 -5.01 -11.03
C SER A 23 8.58 -3.55 -11.26
N ALA A 24 8.10 -2.91 -10.20
CA ALA A 24 7.61 -1.54 -10.20
C ALA A 24 7.93 -0.84 -8.87
N ILE A 25 8.12 0.48 -8.94
CA ILE A 25 8.33 1.33 -7.77
C ILE A 25 7.16 2.30 -7.64
N GLY A 26 6.48 2.26 -6.49
CA GLY A 26 5.46 3.23 -6.10
C GLY A 26 6.05 4.37 -5.28
N VAL A 27 5.59 5.59 -5.51
CA VAL A 27 5.93 6.76 -4.69
C VAL A 27 4.64 7.49 -4.33
N VAL A 28 4.37 7.63 -3.03
CA VAL A 28 3.11 8.17 -2.53
C VAL A 28 3.37 9.28 -1.53
N ALA A 29 2.72 10.43 -1.72
CA ALA A 29 2.68 11.48 -0.72
C ALA A 29 1.66 11.11 0.37
N ILE A 30 2.09 11.22 1.63
CA ILE A 30 1.22 10.98 2.79
C ILE A 30 0.74 12.35 3.25
N GLU A 31 -0.48 12.68 2.85
CA GLU A 31 -1.15 13.95 3.16
C GLU A 31 -2.02 13.85 4.42
N ALA A 32 -2.74 12.74 4.55
CA ALA A 32 -3.53 12.38 5.72
C ALA A 32 -3.16 10.96 6.17
N CYS A 33 -3.08 10.76 7.48
CA CYS A 33 -2.90 9.45 8.08
C CYS A 33 -3.58 9.41 9.45
N GLU A 34 -3.99 8.22 9.88
CA GLU A 34 -4.58 7.97 11.19
C GLU A 34 -3.78 6.90 11.92
N PHE A 35 -3.56 7.12 13.20
CA PHE A 35 -2.90 6.18 14.12
C PHE A 35 -3.97 5.51 14.97
N PHE A 36 -3.91 4.19 15.06
CA PHE A 36 -4.85 3.38 15.80
C PHE A 36 -4.12 2.62 16.90
N ALA A 37 -4.49 2.89 18.16
CA ALA A 37 -4.00 2.12 19.30
C ALA A 37 -4.54 0.68 19.21
N ALA A 38 -3.83 -0.27 19.85
CA ALA A 38 -4.30 -1.64 19.96
C ALA A 38 -5.70 -1.68 20.60
N GLY A 39 -6.61 -2.46 20.02
CA GLY A 39 -7.99 -2.63 20.46
C GLY A 39 -8.93 -1.46 20.17
N SER A 40 -8.45 -0.34 19.62
CA SER A 40 -9.31 0.86 19.41
C SER A 40 -10.42 0.63 18.40
N ILE A 41 -10.19 -0.21 17.39
CA ILE A 41 -11.17 -0.58 16.36
C ILE A 41 -11.14 -2.08 16.04
N GLY A 42 -10.93 -2.91 17.07
CA GLY A 42 -10.88 -4.38 16.91
C GLY A 42 -9.59 -4.88 16.25
N ASN A 43 -8.52 -4.09 16.31
CA ASN A 43 -7.18 -4.44 15.84
C ASN A 43 -6.31 -5.00 16.98
N ASP A 44 -5.60 -6.09 16.74
CA ASP A 44 -4.78 -6.74 17.78
C ASP A 44 -3.54 -5.92 18.19
N GLN A 45 -2.98 -5.16 17.25
CA GLN A 45 -1.78 -4.33 17.46
C GLN A 45 -1.97 -2.91 16.93
N GLU A 46 -1.12 -2.00 17.43
CA GLU A 46 -1.05 -0.62 16.96
C GLU A 46 -0.62 -0.57 15.49
N TYR A 47 -1.20 0.35 14.73
CA TYR A 47 -0.80 0.60 13.36
C TYR A 47 -1.14 2.04 12.97
N PHE A 48 -0.55 2.51 11.89
CA PHE A 48 -1.07 3.69 11.19
C PHE A 48 -1.48 3.33 9.77
N ALA A 49 -2.48 4.04 9.26
CA ALA A 49 -3.00 3.84 7.93
C ALA A 49 -3.17 5.15 7.19
N PHE A 50 -3.05 5.07 5.87
CA PHE A 50 -3.31 6.16 4.95
C PHE A 50 -3.72 5.58 3.60
N SER A 51 -4.27 6.41 2.74
CA SER A 51 -4.60 6.03 1.37
C SER A 51 -4.24 7.15 0.40
N HIS A 52 -4.19 6.79 -0.87
CA HIS A 52 -4.01 7.71 -1.96
C HIS A 52 -4.86 7.26 -3.16
N THR A 53 -5.45 8.22 -3.84
CA THR A 53 -6.23 7.97 -5.06
C THR A 53 -5.70 8.87 -6.17
N THR A 54 -5.43 8.30 -7.33
CA THR A 54 -5.10 9.05 -8.54
C THR A 54 -5.89 8.51 -9.72
N LEU A 55 -6.47 9.39 -10.53
CA LEU A 55 -7.04 9.03 -11.83
C LEU A 55 -5.90 8.76 -12.82
N ILE A 56 -5.85 7.56 -13.40
CA ILE A 56 -4.86 7.16 -14.41
C ILE A 56 -5.54 6.77 -15.71
N ASN A 57 -4.80 6.80 -16.82
CA ASN A 57 -5.27 6.27 -18.10
C ASN A 57 -4.46 5.03 -18.50
N ARG A 58 -5.07 3.85 -18.41
CA ARG A 58 -4.45 2.55 -18.72
C ARG A 58 -5.33 1.77 -19.71
N ARG A 59 -5.56 2.36 -20.89
CA ARG A 59 -6.54 1.92 -21.92
C ARG A 59 -7.99 2.30 -21.59
N GLY A 60 -8.16 3.41 -20.89
CA GLY A 60 -9.39 3.82 -20.23
C GLY A 60 -9.03 4.56 -18.94
N PHE A 61 -9.90 5.46 -18.49
CA PHE A 61 -9.70 6.15 -17.23
C PHE A 61 -10.17 5.26 -16.08
N VAL A 62 -9.33 5.07 -15.07
CA VAL A 62 -9.67 4.36 -13.84
C VAL A 62 -9.11 5.10 -12.63
N TYR A 63 -9.78 5.01 -11.49
CA TYR A 63 -9.18 5.42 -10.22
C TYR A 63 -8.22 4.34 -9.76
N ASN A 64 -6.94 4.67 -9.65
CA ASN A 64 -5.97 3.88 -8.90
C ASN A 64 -6.03 4.30 -7.44
N TYR A 65 -6.68 3.49 -6.63
CA TYR A 65 -6.77 3.65 -5.18
C TYR A 65 -5.79 2.69 -4.52
N VAL A 66 -4.97 3.22 -3.61
CA VAL A 66 -4.11 2.39 -2.77
C VAL A 66 -4.30 2.75 -1.31
N LYS A 67 -4.51 1.73 -0.48
CA LYS A 67 -4.53 1.85 0.99
C LYS A 67 -3.30 1.18 1.56
N PHE A 68 -2.63 1.88 2.48
CA PHE A 68 -1.51 1.35 3.24
C PHE A 68 -1.89 1.17 4.70
N ARG A 69 -1.37 0.09 5.28
CA ARG A 69 -1.33 -0.15 6.72
C ARG A 69 0.11 -0.44 7.09
N VAL A 70 0.57 0.20 8.16
CA VAL A 70 1.91 -0.01 8.72
C VAL A 70 1.75 -0.36 10.18
N ASP A 71 2.04 -1.62 10.50
CA ASP A 71 1.94 -2.16 11.84
C ASP A 71 3.16 -1.79 12.69
N ALA A 72 2.99 -1.78 14.01
CA ALA A 72 4.05 -1.45 14.97
C ALA A 72 5.27 -2.40 14.88
N ASP A 73 5.08 -3.62 14.39
CA ASP A 73 6.17 -4.57 14.15
C ASP A 73 6.99 -4.24 12.89
N GLY A 74 6.60 -3.23 12.12
CA GLY A 74 7.25 -2.82 10.87
C GLY A 74 6.74 -3.52 9.63
N THR A 75 5.67 -4.33 9.72
CA THR A 75 4.97 -4.90 8.56
C THR A 75 4.22 -3.79 7.82
N VAL A 76 4.30 -3.82 6.49
CA VAL A 76 3.63 -2.88 5.59
C VAL A 76 2.76 -3.66 4.62
N THR A 77 1.47 -3.40 4.65
CA THR A 77 0.51 -3.93 3.68
C THR A 77 0.01 -2.81 2.79
N ALA A 78 0.02 -3.02 1.48
CA ALA A 78 -0.56 -2.12 0.49
C ALA A 78 -1.64 -2.87 -0.30
N ARG A 79 -2.88 -2.41 -0.27
CA ARG A 79 -3.95 -2.91 -1.12
C ARG A 79 -4.22 -1.92 -2.24
N ALA A 80 -3.94 -2.33 -3.47
CA ALA A 80 -4.11 -1.54 -4.68
C ALA A 80 -5.36 -2.00 -5.43
N MET A 81 -6.22 -1.05 -5.79
CA MET A 81 -7.45 -1.30 -6.51
C MET A 81 -7.56 -0.39 -7.72
N TYR A 82 -8.04 -0.93 -8.84
CA TYR A 82 -8.58 -0.13 -9.93
C TYR A 82 -10.08 -0.09 -9.84
N LEU A 83 -10.64 1.12 -9.82
CA LEU A 83 -12.08 1.35 -9.79
C LEU A 83 -12.53 2.08 -11.05
N GLU A 84 -13.62 1.61 -11.65
CA GLU A 84 -14.25 2.32 -12.76
C GLU A 84 -14.78 3.69 -12.30
N PRO A 85 -14.64 4.78 -13.09
CA PRO A 85 -14.97 6.12 -12.60
C PRO A 85 -16.46 6.41 -12.44
N ASP A 86 -17.34 5.63 -13.06
CA ASP A 86 -18.77 5.83 -13.13
C ASP A 86 -19.52 5.17 -11.97
N ASP A 87 -19.16 3.93 -11.61
CA ASP A 87 -19.83 3.16 -10.55
C ASP A 87 -18.90 2.61 -9.46
N TYR A 88 -17.59 2.83 -9.58
CA TYR A 88 -16.56 2.31 -8.68
C TYR A 88 -16.46 0.78 -8.65
N GLU A 89 -16.87 0.09 -9.72
CA GLU A 89 -16.61 -1.35 -9.89
C GLU A 89 -15.11 -1.63 -9.79
N VAL A 90 -14.73 -2.60 -8.96
CA VAL A 90 -13.33 -2.99 -8.77
C VAL A 90 -12.92 -3.94 -9.89
N THR A 91 -12.01 -3.49 -10.76
CA THR A 91 -11.53 -4.26 -11.93
C THR A 91 -10.13 -4.85 -11.72
N MET A 92 -9.49 -4.50 -10.60
CA MET A 92 -8.24 -5.09 -10.10
C MET A 92 -8.23 -4.93 -8.58
N ASP A 93 -7.82 -5.96 -7.85
CA ASP A 93 -7.65 -5.92 -6.38
C ASP A 93 -6.43 -6.77 -6.01
N GLU A 94 -5.36 -6.11 -5.61
CA GLU A 94 -4.06 -6.72 -5.34
C GLU A 94 -3.58 -6.32 -3.95
N GLU A 95 -3.15 -7.30 -3.15
CA GLU A 95 -2.55 -7.05 -1.84
C GLU A 95 -1.05 -7.34 -1.87
N PHE A 96 -0.25 -6.36 -1.49
CA PHE A 96 1.19 -6.47 -1.34
C PHE A 96 1.56 -6.44 0.14
N SER A 97 2.41 -7.36 0.58
CA SER A 97 2.97 -7.39 1.93
C SER A 97 4.49 -7.30 1.88
N THR A 98 5.05 -6.44 2.73
CA THR A 98 6.49 -6.26 2.91
C THR A 98 6.79 -5.74 4.32
N ARG A 99 8.02 -5.31 4.56
CA ARG A 99 8.44 -4.63 5.79
C ARG A 99 9.08 -3.28 5.47
N ILE A 100 9.14 -2.42 6.48
CA ILE A 100 9.96 -1.20 6.42
C ILE A 100 11.41 -1.59 6.12
N ASP A 101 12.02 -0.91 5.16
CA ASP A 101 13.44 -1.00 4.87
C ASP A 101 14.23 -0.18 5.90
N ASP A 102 14.97 -0.88 6.76
CA ASP A 102 15.83 -0.31 7.80
C ASP A 102 17.30 -0.21 7.35
N GLY A 103 17.59 -0.49 6.08
CA GLY A 103 18.93 -0.55 5.52
C GLY A 103 19.76 -1.76 5.98
N LYS A 104 19.17 -2.70 6.72
CA LYS A 104 19.83 -3.91 7.24
C LYS A 104 19.18 -5.20 6.75
N GLY A 105 18.08 -5.13 6.01
CA GLY A 105 17.27 -6.30 5.66
C GLY A 105 16.59 -6.24 4.29
N ALA A 106 15.61 -7.13 4.11
CA ALA A 106 14.89 -7.33 2.84
C ALA A 106 13.65 -6.42 2.67
N GLY A 107 13.36 -5.52 3.61
CA GLY A 107 12.21 -4.61 3.54
C GLY A 107 12.17 -3.79 2.26
N ALA A 108 10.98 -3.54 1.73
CA ALA A 108 10.80 -2.87 0.43
C ALA A 108 10.12 -1.49 0.54
N ALA A 109 9.76 -1.07 1.75
CA ALA A 109 9.05 0.18 2.01
C ALA A 109 9.92 1.18 2.77
N ALA A 110 10.12 2.38 2.23
CA ALA A 110 10.92 3.44 2.85
C ALA A 110 10.11 4.73 3.05
N PHE A 111 10.18 5.29 4.26
CA PHE A 111 9.54 6.56 4.61
C PHE A 111 10.56 7.69 4.71
N PHE A 112 10.27 8.85 4.13
CA PHE A 112 11.15 10.02 4.24
C PHE A 112 10.38 11.33 4.27
N ILE A 113 10.98 12.33 4.89
CA ILE A 113 10.52 13.71 4.89
C ILE A 113 11.46 14.48 3.96
N PRO A 114 10.97 15.01 2.82
CA PRO A 114 11.77 15.89 1.98
C PRO A 114 12.22 17.12 2.79
N ARG A 115 13.46 17.57 2.58
CA ARG A 115 13.92 18.87 3.09
C ARG A 115 13.31 20.01 2.30
#